data_AF-I3VIW1-F1
#
_entry.id   AF-I3VIW1-F1
#
_cell.length_a   1.000
_cell.length_b   1.000
_cell.length_c   1.000
_cell.angle_alpha   90.00
_cell.angle_beta   90.00
_cell.angle_gamma   90.00
#
_symmetry.space_group_name_H-M   'P 1'
#
loop_
_entity.id
_entity.type
_entity.pdbx_description
1 polymer ?
#
loop_
_entity_poly.entity_id
_entity_poly.type
_entity_poly.pdbx_seq_one_letter_code
_entity_poly.pdbx_strand_id
1 'polypeptide(L)'
;GVQLLHTPGHTPGHQSLLIETEKSGPVLLTIDASYTKENFENEVPFAGFDSELALSSIKRLKEVVMKEKPIVFFGHDIEQERGCKVFPEYI
;
A
#
# COMPACT_ATOMS: atom_id res chain seq x y z
N GLY A 1 7.65 10.92 -10.30
CA GLY A 1 8.67 10.50 -9.32
C GLY A 1 8.02 10.05 -8.05
N VAL A 2 7.52 10.97 -7.21
CA VAL A 2 6.93 10.62 -5.90
C VAL A 2 5.58 11.31 -5.75
N GLN A 3 4.53 10.54 -5.43
CA GLN A 3 3.19 11.05 -5.14
C GLN A 3 2.71 10.56 -3.79
N LEU A 4 2.14 11.46 -2.99
CA LEU A 4 1.43 11.12 -1.77
C LEU A 4 -0.05 10.91 -2.10
N LEU A 5 -0.59 9.78 -1.68
CA LEU A 5 -1.99 9.42 -1.85
C LEU A 5 -2.66 9.48 -0.47
N HIS A 6 -3.57 10.44 -0.28
CA HIS A 6 -4.35 10.50 0.95
C HIS A 6 -5.22 9.24 1.09
N THR A 7 -4.99 8.46 2.14
CA THR A 7 -5.60 7.14 2.39
C THR A 7 -6.01 7.01 3.86
N PRO A 8 -6.95 7.84 4.34
CA PRO A 8 -7.37 7.84 5.73
C PRO A 8 -8.12 6.56 6.11
N GLY A 9 -8.26 6.33 7.41
CA GLY A 9 -9.03 5.21 7.97
C GLY A 9 -8.24 4.44 9.01
N HIS A 10 -7.05 3.94 8.66
CA HIS A 10 -6.13 3.40 9.66
C HIS A 10 -5.77 4.48 10.70
N THR A 11 -5.43 5.68 10.23
CA THR A 11 -5.46 6.92 11.03
C THR A 11 -6.20 8.02 10.27
N PRO A 12 -6.65 9.11 10.94
CA PRO A 12 -7.36 10.21 10.27
C PRO A 12 -6.57 10.89 9.14
N GLY A 13 -5.24 10.89 9.24
CA GLY A 13 -4.33 11.57 8.31
C GLY A 13 -3.43 10.62 7.52
N HIS A 14 -3.73 9.32 7.50
CA HIS A 14 -2.88 8.34 6.83
C HIS A 14 -2.71 8.65 5.33
N GLN A 15 -1.51 8.37 4.81
CA GLN A 15 -1.16 8.53 3.40
C GLN A 15 -0.27 7.39 2.92
N SER A 16 -0.51 6.95 1.69
CA SER A 16 0.27 5.96 0.95
C SER A 16 1.15 6.67 -0.09
N LEU A 17 2.09 5.95 -0.71
CA LEU A 17 2.98 6.51 -1.73
C LEU A 17 2.87 5.76 -3.06
N LEU A 18 2.76 6.50 -4.17
CA LEU A 18 2.98 5.99 -5.51
C LEU A 18 4.28 6.59 -6.05
N ILE A 19 5.26 5.72 -6.29
CA ILE A 19 6.62 6.10 -6.65
C ILE A 19 6.94 5.52 -8.03
N GLU A 20 7.51 6.34 -8.91
CA GLU A 20 8.06 5.89 -10.19
C GLU A 20 9.57 5.76 -10.04
N THR A 21 10.10 4.54 -10.14
CA THR A 21 11.55 4.27 -10.12
C THR A 21 12.06 3.98 -11.53
N GLU A 22 13.33 4.29 -11.79
CA GLU A 22 13.94 4.03 -13.10
C GLU A 22 14.02 2.52 -13.43
N LYS A 23 14.21 1.67 -12.41
CA LYS A 23 14.44 0.23 -12.60
C LYS A 23 13.17 -0.61 -12.57
N SER A 24 12.18 -0.22 -11.78
CA SER A 24 10.98 -1.04 -11.52
C SER A 24 9.69 -0.38 -11.97
N GLY A 25 9.74 0.86 -12.45
CA GLY A 25 8.57 1.61 -12.85
C GLY A 25 7.68 1.98 -11.65
N PRO A 26 6.35 1.84 -11.73
CA PRO A 26 5.46 2.25 -10.66
C PRO A 26 5.50 1.28 -9.46
N VAL A 27 5.63 1.84 -8.27
CA VAL A 27 5.68 1.15 -6.98
C VAL A 27 4.67 1.82 -6.05
N LEU A 28 3.73 1.04 -5.52
CA LEU A 28 2.77 1.47 -4.52
C LEU A 28 3.23 0.98 -3.15
N LEU A 29 3.56 1.90 -2.26
CA LEU A 29 3.74 1.63 -0.84
C LEU A 29 2.42 1.94 -0.14
N THR A 30 1.66 0.92 0.26
CA THR A 30 0.39 1.15 0.95
C THR A 30 0.62 1.73 2.34
N ILE A 31 1.78 1.44 2.95
CA ILE A 31 2.04 1.63 4.38
C ILE A 31 0.85 0.98 5.13
N ASP A 32 0.25 1.65 6.09
CA ASP A 32 -0.75 1.08 6.98
C ASP A 32 -2.18 1.23 6.46
N ALA A 33 -2.36 1.69 5.21
CA ALA A 33 -3.62 1.51 4.51
C ALA A 33 -3.93 0.01 4.29
N SER A 34 -2.91 -0.85 4.33
CA SER A 34 -3.02 -2.30 4.52
C SER A 34 -1.75 -2.84 5.17
N TYR A 35 -1.88 -3.49 6.31
CA TYR A 35 -0.74 -4.20 6.91
C TYR A 35 -0.29 -5.35 6.03
N THR A 36 -1.24 -6.13 5.52
CA THR A 36 -0.95 -7.36 4.77
C THR A 36 -1.68 -7.41 3.44
N LYS A 37 -1.23 -8.34 2.59
CA LYS A 37 -1.86 -8.66 1.32
C LYS A 37 -3.34 -9.04 1.48
N GLU A 38 -3.70 -9.76 2.52
CA GLU A 38 -5.09 -10.15 2.78
C GLU A 38 -5.98 -8.96 3.17
N ASN A 39 -5.45 -7.95 3.88
CA ASN A 39 -6.19 -6.72 4.14
C ASN A 39 -6.50 -6.01 2.81
N PHE A 40 -5.54 -5.99 1.89
CA PHE A 40 -5.69 -5.31 0.62
C PHE A 40 -6.58 -6.08 -0.35
N GLU A 41 -6.29 -7.35 -0.63
CA GLU A 41 -6.98 -8.12 -1.66
C GLU A 41 -8.36 -8.58 -1.21
N ASN A 42 -8.43 -9.18 -0.02
CA ASN A 42 -9.63 -9.84 0.51
C ASN A 42 -10.41 -8.94 1.47
N GLU A 43 -9.96 -7.70 1.69
CA GLU A 43 -10.63 -6.72 2.54
C GLU A 43 -10.77 -7.21 4.00
N VAL A 44 -9.83 -8.06 4.45
CA VAL A 44 -9.79 -8.56 5.83
C VAL A 44 -9.61 -7.36 6.77
N PRO A 45 -10.54 -7.12 7.72
CA PRO A 45 -10.43 -6.02 8.66
C PRO A 45 -9.18 -6.14 9.54
N PHE A 46 -8.62 -4.99 9.92
CA PHE A 46 -7.44 -4.88 10.78
C PHE A 46 -7.56 -3.66 11.70
N ALA A 47 -6.56 -3.45 12.56
CA ALA A 47 -6.56 -2.34 13.51
C ALA A 47 -6.51 -0.98 12.80
N GLY A 48 -7.39 -0.06 13.21
CA GLY A 48 -7.47 1.29 12.65
C GLY A 48 -8.43 2.19 13.42
N PHE A 49 -8.42 3.47 13.09
CA PHE A 49 -9.29 4.50 13.65
C PHE A 49 -10.74 4.39 13.14
N ASP A 50 -10.91 4.17 11.84
CA ASP A 50 -12.21 4.06 11.15
C ASP A 50 -12.10 2.99 10.05
N SER A 51 -12.79 1.85 10.26
CA SER A 51 -12.71 0.68 9.37
C SER A 51 -13.43 0.89 8.04
N GLU A 52 -14.53 1.65 8.02
CA GLU A 52 -15.26 1.95 6.79
C GLU A 52 -14.44 2.88 5.90
N LEU A 53 -13.82 3.90 6.53
CA LEU A 53 -12.94 4.82 5.82
C LEU A 53 -11.67 4.10 5.32
N ALA A 54 -11.09 3.18 6.11
CA ALA A 54 -9.95 2.37 5.69
C ALA A 54 -10.29 1.50 4.48
N LEU A 55 -11.46 0.86 4.49
CA LEU A 55 -11.94 0.08 3.35
C LEU A 55 -12.14 0.94 2.09
N SER A 56 -12.67 2.16 2.25
CA SER A 56 -12.81 3.09 1.13
C SER A 56 -11.45 3.51 0.54
N SER A 57 -10.44 3.70 1.40
CA SER A 57 -9.06 3.97 0.98
C SER A 57 -8.43 2.78 0.26
N ILE A 58 -8.66 1.55 0.72
CA ILE A 58 -8.22 0.33 0.03
C ILE A 58 -8.86 0.24 -1.35
N LYS A 59 -10.16 0.51 -1.48
CA LYS A 59 -10.87 0.53 -2.77
C LYS A 59 -10.27 1.56 -3.73
N ARG A 60 -9.99 2.78 -3.26
CA ARG A 60 -9.29 3.81 -4.04
C ARG A 60 -7.90 3.34 -4.48
N LEU A 61 -7.15 2.65 -3.62
CA LEU A 61 -5.85 2.10 -3.99
C LEU A 61 -5.97 0.95 -5.02
N LYS A 62 -7.02 0.12 -4.95
CA LYS A 62 -7.29 -0.90 -6.00
C LYS A 62 -7.52 -0.25 -7.36
N GLU A 63 -8.19 0.90 -7.44
CA GLU A 63 -8.32 1.67 -8.68
C GLU A 63 -6.97 2.14 -9.23
N VAL A 64 -6.09 2.64 -8.35
CA VAL A 64 -4.71 2.98 -8.72
C VAL A 64 -3.97 1.75 -9.25
N VAL A 65 -4.11 0.59 -8.61
CA VAL A 65 -3.48 -0.65 -9.06
C VAL A 65 -3.98 -1.08 -10.44
N MET A 66 -5.29 -0.98 -10.71
CA MET A 66 -5.85 -1.31 -12.02
C MET A 66 -5.32 -0.42 -13.14
N LYS A 67 -5.10 0.87 -12.85
CA LYS A 67 -4.66 1.87 -13.82
C LYS A 67 -3.15 1.84 -14.06
N GLU A 68 -2.37 1.83 -12.99
CA GLU A 68 -0.91 2.02 -13.04
C GLU A 68 -0.13 0.69 -13.03
N LYS A 69 -0.78 -0.41 -12.62
CA LYS A 69 -0.17 -1.75 -12.49
C LYS A 69 1.16 -1.76 -11.71
N PRO A 70 1.22 -1.16 -10.51
CA PRO A 70 2.44 -1.05 -9.74
C PRO A 70 2.83 -2.38 -9.08
N ILE A 71 4.10 -2.50 -8.69
CA ILE A 71 4.50 -3.43 -7.63
C ILE A 71 3.94 -2.87 -6.30
N VAL A 72 3.27 -3.70 -5.51
CA VAL A 72 2.62 -3.27 -4.25
C VAL A 72 3.39 -3.81 -3.04
N PHE A 73 3.73 -2.93 -2.11
CA PHE A 73 4.31 -3.28 -0.81
C PHE A 73 3.37 -2.87 0.33
N PHE A 74 3.16 -3.79 1.28
CA PHE A 74 2.29 -3.63 2.44
C PHE A 74 3.06 -3.20 3.68
N GLY A 75 2.35 -2.65 4.68
CA GLY A 75 2.99 -2.04 5.85
C GLY A 75 3.72 -3.04 6.77
N HIS A 76 3.09 -4.17 7.06
CA HIS A 76 3.52 -5.13 8.10
C HIS A 76 3.24 -6.59 7.71
N ASP A 77 3.62 -6.97 6.49
CA ASP A 77 3.39 -8.32 5.96
C ASP A 77 4.64 -9.21 6.08
N ILE A 78 4.61 -10.13 7.06
CA ILE A 78 5.70 -11.08 7.33
C ILE A 78 5.96 -12.02 6.13
N GLU A 79 4.91 -12.38 5.39
CA GLU A 79 5.07 -13.28 4.25
C GLU A 79 5.69 -12.52 3.05
N GLN A 80 5.28 -11.27 2.83
CA GLN A 80 5.90 -10.42 1.81
C GLN A 80 7.36 -10.08 2.15
N GLU A 81 7.67 -9.81 3.42
CA GLU A 81 9.03 -9.47 3.89
C GLU A 81 10.08 -10.45 3.38
N ARG A 82 9.78 -11.76 3.39
CA ARG A 82 10.70 -12.82 2.96
C ARG A 82 11.14 -12.70 1.50
N GLY A 83 10.36 -12.01 0.66
CA GLY A 83 10.66 -11.78 -0.76
C GLY A 83 11.10 -10.35 -1.09
N CYS A 84 11.11 -9.43 -0.13
CA CYS A 84 11.49 -8.05 -0.35
C CYS A 84 12.99 -7.89 -0.58
N LYS A 85 13.36 -7.16 -1.63
CA LYS A 85 14.73 -6.63 -1.74
C LYS A 85 14.92 -5.55 -0.68
N VAL A 86 15.90 -5.75 0.18
CA VAL A 86 16.27 -4.81 1.24
C VAL A 86 17.66 -4.24 0.97
N PHE A 87 18.02 -3.17 1.68
CA PHE A 87 19.35 -2.59 1.58
C PHE A 87 20.45 -3.66 1.75
N PRO A 88 21.51 -3.68 0.91
CA PRO A 88 21.94 -2.65 -0.05
C PRO A 88 21.29 -2.72 -1.45
N GLU A 89 20.37 -3.65 -1.68
CA GLU A 89 19.62 -3.72 -2.93
C GLU A 89 18.57 -2.61 -3.01
N TYR A 90 18.11 -2.33 -4.23
CA TYR A 90 17.06 -1.35 -4.50
C TYR A 90 16.22 -1.75 -5.72
N ILE A 91 15.03 -1.17 -5.78
CA ILE A 91 14.06 -1.31 -6.87
C ILE A 91 13.86 0.03 -7.58
#